data_AF-A0A966Q4Y8-F1
#
_entry.id   AF-A0A966Q4Y8-F1
#
_cell.length_a   1.000
_cell.length_b   1.000
_cell.length_c   1.000
_cell.angle_alpha   90.00
_cell.angle_beta   90.00
_cell.angle_gamma   90.00
#
_symmetry.space_group_name_H-M   'P 1'
#
loop_
_entity.id
_entity.type
_entity.pdbx_description
1 polymer ?
#
loop_
_entity_poly.entity_id
_entity_poly.type
_entity_poly.pdbx_seq_one_letter_code
_entity_poly.pdbx_strand_id
1 'polypeptide(L)'
;MAIVYITMTRNDIPNGLLQIRDLYPNPSDFNAVIDPYPQGPFYLSQPSNSTVYTTSNGNARTISYSVSGLASYLIATVGGAFFDGPDVDILTDDDHALTASEANAIALAIIARMQSSNTLTTAALNAVIQANTAGADLNGIGLRSSTARVADILAILTGAIFTLPAGHQVQDTNGIFTPISVIDIDDYFSGEKNNRVLASDIAVSAAKGALSVMLSDNFTYKGTANNCVAIYNSDGTVYDPNA
;
A
#
# COMPACT_ATOMS: atom_id res chain seq x y z
N MET A 1 10.06 16.22 -6.76
CA MET A 1 10.14 15.20 -7.84
C MET A 1 9.08 14.14 -7.58
N ALA A 2 8.37 13.69 -8.60
CA ALA A 2 7.32 12.68 -8.44
C ALA A 2 7.94 11.30 -8.21
N ILE A 3 7.44 10.59 -7.19
CA ILE A 3 7.86 9.24 -6.83
C ILE A 3 6.88 8.25 -7.46
N VAL A 4 7.40 7.16 -8.01
CA VAL A 4 6.60 6.05 -8.51
C VAL A 4 6.87 4.78 -7.72
N TYR A 5 5.90 3.87 -7.78
CA TYR A 5 5.85 2.62 -7.03
C TYR A 5 5.66 1.46 -7.99
N ILE A 6 6.61 0.52 -7.98
CA ILE A 6 6.57 -0.65 -8.86
C ILE A 6 6.10 -1.86 -8.06
N THR A 7 4.90 -2.34 -8.36
CA THR A 7 4.24 -3.44 -7.66
C THR A 7 4.17 -4.69 -8.52
N MET A 8 4.28 -5.87 -7.92
CA MET A 8 4.11 -7.13 -8.62
C MET A 8 2.64 -7.55 -8.68
N THR A 9 2.09 -7.70 -9.88
CA THR A 9 0.66 -8.03 -10.09
C THR A 9 0.38 -9.52 -10.02
N ARG A 10 1.42 -10.35 -10.19
CA ARG A 10 1.32 -11.80 -10.29
C ARG A 10 1.72 -12.49 -8.99
N ASN A 11 0.82 -13.31 -8.45
CA ASN A 11 1.04 -14.06 -7.21
C ASN A 11 1.75 -15.41 -7.42
N ASP A 12 1.82 -15.90 -8.65
CA ASP A 12 2.46 -17.16 -9.01
C ASP A 12 3.99 -17.05 -9.14
N ILE A 13 4.51 -15.82 -9.14
CA ILE A 13 5.94 -15.50 -9.19
C ILE A 13 6.45 -15.30 -7.75
N PRO A 14 7.37 -16.15 -7.27
CA PRO A 14 7.92 -16.01 -5.91
C PRO A 14 8.74 -14.73 -5.72
N ASN A 15 8.78 -14.25 -4.47
CA ASN A 15 9.67 -13.16 -4.05
C ASN A 15 11.12 -13.45 -4.39
N GLY A 16 11.86 -12.43 -4.84
CA GLY A 16 13.27 -12.56 -5.19
C GLY A 16 13.55 -13.23 -6.54
N LEU A 17 12.51 -13.64 -7.28
CA LEU A 17 12.69 -14.19 -8.63
C LEU A 17 12.66 -13.10 -9.71
N LEU A 18 11.75 -12.14 -9.58
CA LEU A 18 11.59 -11.07 -10.56
C LEU A 18 12.53 -9.92 -10.22
N GLN A 19 13.40 -9.58 -11.16
CA GLN A 19 14.43 -8.58 -10.99
C GLN A 19 14.32 -7.55 -12.10
N ILE A 20 14.21 -6.28 -11.72
CA ILE A 20 14.41 -5.19 -12.67
C ILE A 20 15.91 -5.01 -12.75
N ARG A 21 16.48 -5.46 -13.86
CA ARG A 21 17.94 -5.47 -14.04
C ARG A 21 18.51 -4.10 -14.33
N ASP A 22 17.66 -3.20 -14.84
CA ASP A 22 18.13 -1.98 -15.44
C ASP A 22 17.07 -0.87 -15.39
N LEU A 23 17.35 0.18 -14.61
CA LEU A 23 16.62 1.44 -14.64
C LEU A 23 17.51 2.50 -15.27
N TYR A 24 16.93 3.41 -16.05
CA TYR A 24 17.71 4.47 -16.67
C TYR A 24 18.24 5.46 -15.61
N PRO A 25 19.51 5.89 -15.70
CA PRO A 25 20.51 5.50 -16.69
C PRO A 25 21.02 4.07 -16.47
N ASN A 26 21.09 3.30 -17.55
CA ASN A 26 21.43 1.89 -17.51
C ASN A 26 22.94 1.65 -17.35
N PRO A 27 23.41 0.65 -16.59
CA PRO A 27 24.84 0.37 -16.42
C PRO A 27 25.60 0.16 -17.73
N SER A 28 24.90 -0.26 -18.79
CA SER A 28 25.49 -0.53 -20.11
C SER A 28 25.71 0.73 -20.96
N ASP A 29 24.87 1.76 -20.82
CA ASP A 29 25.04 3.04 -21.52
C ASP A 29 25.48 4.18 -20.58
N PHE A 30 25.78 3.87 -19.32
CA PHE A 30 26.18 4.83 -18.30
C PHE A 30 27.49 5.53 -18.65
N ASN A 31 27.43 6.86 -18.73
CA ASN A 31 28.60 7.71 -18.82
C ASN A 31 28.90 8.36 -17.46
N ALA A 32 29.97 7.89 -16.80
CA ALA A 32 30.40 8.38 -15.49
C ALA A 32 30.71 9.88 -15.41
N VAL A 33 30.86 10.58 -16.54
CA VAL A 33 31.14 12.01 -16.59
C VAL A 33 29.87 12.87 -16.61
N ILE A 34 28.75 12.33 -17.10
CA ILE A 34 27.55 13.13 -17.46
C ILE A 34 26.30 12.58 -16.77
N ASP A 35 26.21 11.26 -16.62
CA ASP A 35 25.01 10.61 -16.11
C ASP A 35 25.09 10.44 -14.59
N PRO A 36 23.94 10.52 -13.89
CA PRO A 36 23.86 10.04 -12.51
C PRO A 36 24.17 8.55 -12.46
N TYR A 37 24.68 8.06 -11.33
CA TYR A 37 25.00 6.63 -11.18
C TYR A 37 23.79 5.75 -11.53
N PRO A 38 24.01 4.64 -12.25
CA PRO A 38 22.93 3.77 -12.67
C PRO A 38 22.25 3.16 -11.43
N GLN A 39 20.92 3.13 -11.44
CA GLN A 39 20.16 2.50 -10.38
C GLN A 39 20.20 0.98 -10.59
N GLY A 40 20.87 0.32 -9.64
CA GLY A 40 21.22 -1.09 -9.70
C GLY A 40 20.01 -2.02 -9.61
N PRO A 41 20.22 -3.32 -9.87
CA PRO A 41 19.13 -4.24 -9.99
C PRO A 41 18.44 -4.44 -8.64
N PHE A 42 17.14 -4.24 -8.58
CA PHE A 42 16.34 -4.53 -7.40
C PHE A 42 15.31 -5.62 -7.69
N TYR A 43 15.04 -6.41 -6.66
CA TYR A 43 14.07 -7.49 -6.73
C TYR A 43 12.70 -6.94 -6.36
N LEU A 44 11.71 -7.32 -7.16
CA LEU A 44 10.32 -7.08 -6.80
C LEU A 44 9.89 -8.09 -5.75
N SER A 45 9.09 -7.60 -4.82
CA SER A 45 8.49 -8.40 -3.75
C SER A 45 6.97 -8.31 -3.85
N GLN A 46 6.30 -9.40 -3.49
CA GLN A 46 4.87 -9.42 -3.23
C GLN A 46 4.56 -8.55 -2.01
N PRO A 47 3.35 -7.99 -1.94
CA PRO A 47 2.88 -7.29 -0.75
C PRO A 47 2.96 -8.20 0.49
N SER A 48 3.49 -7.68 1.59
CA SER A 48 3.37 -8.33 2.89
C SER A 48 1.94 -8.15 3.42
N ASN A 49 1.30 -9.24 3.85
CA ASN A 49 -0.01 -9.19 4.48
C ASN A 49 -0.25 -10.38 5.42
N SER A 50 -0.02 -10.18 6.71
CA SER A 50 -0.38 -11.13 7.76
C SER A 50 -1.81 -10.90 8.23
N THR A 51 -2.55 -11.97 8.53
CA THR A 51 -3.88 -11.86 9.13
C THR A 51 -3.77 -11.18 10.50
N VAL A 52 -4.54 -10.11 10.68
CA VAL A 52 -4.65 -9.40 11.96
C VAL A 52 -5.67 -10.08 12.87
N TYR A 53 -5.34 -10.11 14.15
CA TYR A 53 -6.24 -10.53 15.23
C TYR A 53 -6.22 -9.48 16.34
N THR A 54 -7.39 -9.21 16.92
CA THR A 54 -7.57 -8.26 18.01
C THR A 54 -8.19 -8.94 19.22
N THR A 55 -7.73 -8.55 20.41
CA THR A 55 -8.36 -8.89 21.69
C THR A 55 -9.23 -7.70 22.12
N SER A 56 -10.44 -7.98 22.59
CA SER A 56 -11.34 -6.95 23.10
C SER A 56 -11.48 -7.05 24.62
N ASN A 57 -11.46 -5.91 25.31
CA ASN A 57 -11.80 -5.78 26.72
C ASN A 57 -12.80 -4.63 26.89
N GLY A 58 -14.09 -4.97 26.97
CA GLY A 58 -15.16 -3.98 26.76
C GLY A 58 -15.06 -3.39 25.36
N ASN A 59 -15.05 -2.06 25.25
CA ASN A 59 -14.90 -1.35 23.99
C ASN A 59 -13.43 -1.22 23.54
N ALA A 60 -12.45 -1.47 24.43
CA ALA A 60 -11.05 -1.38 24.06
C ALA A 60 -10.65 -2.53 23.15
N ARG A 61 -9.86 -2.23 22.11
CA ARG A 61 -9.30 -3.21 21.18
C ARG A 61 -7.79 -3.07 21.10
N THR A 62 -7.10 -4.19 21.29
CA THR A 62 -5.65 -4.28 21.17
C THR A 62 -5.26 -5.41 20.24
N ILE A 63 -4.09 -5.28 19.63
CA ILE A 63 -3.53 -6.29 18.73
C ILE A 63 -3.07 -7.51 19.53
N SER A 64 -3.53 -8.71 19.16
CA SER A 64 -3.27 -9.93 19.94
C SER A 64 -1.80 -10.40 19.84
N TYR A 65 -1.18 -10.25 18.68
CA TYR A 65 0.19 -10.69 18.38
C TYR A 65 0.88 -9.71 17.44
N SER A 66 2.21 -9.71 17.39
CA SER A 66 2.92 -8.89 16.40
C SER A 66 2.52 -9.32 14.99
N VAL A 67 2.06 -8.36 14.18
CA VAL A 67 1.51 -8.58 12.84
C VAL A 67 2.15 -7.60 11.86
N SER A 68 2.31 -8.01 10.60
CA SER A 68 2.91 -7.15 9.57
C SER A 68 2.11 -7.12 8.27
N GLY A 69 2.28 -6.03 7.52
CA GLY A 69 1.71 -5.86 6.19
C GLY A 69 0.56 -4.86 6.11
N LEU A 70 -0.26 -5.02 5.07
CA LEU A 70 -1.30 -4.02 4.75
C LEU A 70 -2.45 -4.01 5.76
N ALA A 71 -2.94 -5.18 6.20
CA ALA A 71 -4.02 -5.24 7.18
C ALA A 71 -3.62 -4.60 8.52
N SER A 72 -2.38 -4.78 8.97
CA SER A 72 -1.88 -4.17 10.21
C SER A 72 -1.71 -2.66 10.08
N TYR A 73 -1.32 -2.16 8.90
CA TYR A 73 -1.33 -0.73 8.61
C TYR A 73 -2.74 -0.15 8.66
N LEU A 74 -3.69 -0.78 7.98
CA LEU A 74 -5.06 -0.27 7.86
C LEU A 74 -5.76 -0.19 9.23
N ILE A 75 -5.67 -1.24 10.06
CA ILE A 75 -6.34 -1.23 11.38
C ILE A 75 -5.79 -0.17 12.33
N ALA A 76 -4.54 0.27 12.15
CA ALA A 76 -3.87 1.23 13.01
C ALA A 76 -3.96 2.68 12.51
N THR A 77 -4.48 2.90 11.29
CA THR A 77 -4.44 4.21 10.61
C THR A 77 -5.76 4.62 9.99
N VAL A 78 -6.66 3.68 9.70
CA VAL A 78 -8.00 3.95 9.21
C VAL A 78 -8.97 3.85 10.38
N GLY A 79 -9.58 4.98 10.69
CA GLY A 79 -10.77 5.05 11.53
C GLY A 79 -11.97 5.45 10.68
N GLY A 80 -13.15 5.23 11.22
CA GLY A 80 -14.38 5.81 10.71
C GLY A 80 -15.26 6.23 11.84
N ALA A 81 -16.40 6.80 11.51
CA ALA A 81 -17.47 6.94 12.46
C ALA A 81 -18.78 6.53 11.83
N PHE A 82 -19.72 6.21 12.71
CA PHE A 82 -21.11 6.08 12.33
C PHE A 82 -21.60 7.41 11.75
N PHE A 83 -22.28 7.34 10.60
CA PHE A 83 -22.98 8.48 10.06
C PHE A 83 -24.29 8.67 10.84
N ASP A 84 -24.29 9.55 11.84
CA ASP A 84 -25.51 9.92 12.59
C ASP A 84 -26.14 11.23 12.09
N GLY A 85 -26.18 11.41 10.75
CA GLY A 85 -26.85 12.54 10.10
C GLY A 85 -25.98 13.80 9.92
N PRO A 86 -26.56 14.89 9.38
CA PRO A 86 -25.82 16.08 8.94
C PRO A 86 -25.36 17.02 10.08
N ASP A 87 -25.82 16.80 11.32
CA ASP A 87 -25.68 17.75 12.44
C ASP A 87 -24.76 17.25 13.60
N VAL A 88 -24.03 16.16 13.43
CA VAL A 88 -23.15 15.64 14.50
C VAL A 88 -21.74 16.23 14.39
N ASP A 89 -21.32 16.85 15.50
CA ASP A 89 -20.04 17.51 15.72
C ASP A 89 -18.87 16.60 15.29
N ILE A 90 -17.91 17.19 14.58
CA ILE A 90 -16.75 16.50 13.97
C ILE A 90 -15.78 15.99 15.04
N LEU A 91 -16.01 16.34 16.31
CA LEU A 91 -15.12 16.12 17.42
C LEU A 91 -15.91 15.47 18.59
N THR A 92 -15.94 14.14 18.70
CA THR A 92 -15.06 13.42 19.65
C THR A 92 -15.46 11.97 20.01
N ASP A 93 -16.68 11.47 19.80
CA ASP A 93 -17.08 10.23 20.52
C ASP A 93 -17.48 9.01 19.65
N ASP A 94 -17.64 9.17 18.32
CA ASP A 94 -18.11 8.08 17.44
C ASP A 94 -17.03 7.47 16.52
N ASP A 95 -15.81 8.00 16.58
CA ASP A 95 -14.70 7.49 15.79
C ASP A 95 -14.29 6.12 16.34
N HIS A 96 -14.44 5.06 15.55
CA HIS A 96 -14.11 3.68 15.93
C HIS A 96 -13.04 3.09 15.03
N ALA A 97 -12.28 2.14 15.58
CA ALA A 97 -11.31 1.37 14.81
C ALA A 97 -12.01 0.39 13.87
N LEU A 98 -11.39 0.11 12.72
CA LEU A 98 -11.73 -1.08 11.94
C LEU A 98 -11.68 -2.33 12.81
N THR A 99 -12.61 -3.26 12.61
CA THR A 99 -12.47 -4.61 13.17
C THR A 99 -11.36 -5.36 12.45
N ALA A 100 -10.79 -6.38 13.10
CA ALA A 100 -9.80 -7.24 12.46
C ALA A 100 -10.34 -7.89 11.18
N SER A 101 -11.62 -8.27 11.16
CA SER A 101 -12.30 -8.81 9.99
C SER A 101 -12.30 -7.82 8.82
N GLU A 102 -12.72 -6.58 9.07
CA GLU A 102 -12.78 -5.53 8.05
C GLU A 102 -11.37 -5.19 7.54
N ALA A 103 -10.39 -4.99 8.43
CA ALA A 103 -9.02 -4.68 8.03
C ALA A 103 -8.42 -5.78 7.13
N ASN A 104 -8.65 -7.06 7.46
CA ASN A 104 -8.21 -8.19 6.63
C ASN A 104 -8.93 -8.22 5.28
N ALA A 105 -10.24 -8.00 5.25
CA ALA A 105 -11.04 -7.97 4.01
C ALA A 105 -10.62 -6.82 3.08
N ILE A 106 -10.46 -5.62 3.63
CA ILE A 106 -9.98 -4.43 2.90
C ILE A 106 -8.59 -4.69 2.32
N ALA A 107 -7.66 -5.23 3.11
CA ALA A 107 -6.31 -5.52 2.63
C ALA A 107 -6.31 -6.49 1.44
N LEU A 108 -7.09 -7.57 1.53
CA LEU A 108 -7.25 -8.52 0.43
C LEU A 108 -7.86 -7.87 -0.82
N ALA A 109 -8.87 -7.02 -0.65
CA ALA A 109 -9.50 -6.30 -1.76
C ALA A 109 -8.56 -5.30 -2.43
N ILE A 110 -7.75 -4.56 -1.66
CA ILE A 110 -6.73 -3.65 -2.20
C ILE A 110 -5.64 -4.43 -2.95
N ILE A 111 -5.16 -5.54 -2.40
CA ILE A 111 -4.18 -6.40 -3.08
C ILE A 111 -4.75 -6.95 -4.39
N ALA A 112 -5.99 -7.45 -4.39
CA ALA A 112 -6.64 -7.93 -5.61
C ALA A 112 -6.81 -6.83 -6.66
N ARG A 113 -7.12 -5.60 -6.22
CA ARG A 113 -7.20 -4.43 -7.09
C ARG A 113 -5.84 -4.07 -7.71
N MET A 114 -4.78 -4.10 -6.91
CA MET A 114 -3.39 -3.91 -7.37
C MET A 114 -3.00 -4.99 -8.39
N GLN A 115 -3.32 -6.26 -8.12
CA GLN A 115 -3.05 -7.39 -9.01
C GLN A 115 -3.80 -7.28 -10.34
N SER A 116 -4.94 -6.59 -10.34
CA SER A 116 -5.70 -6.25 -11.54
C SER A 116 -5.22 -4.97 -12.24
N SER A 117 -4.11 -4.37 -11.79
CA SER A 117 -3.56 -3.09 -12.29
C SER A 117 -4.57 -1.94 -12.28
N ASN A 118 -5.52 -1.95 -11.35
CA ASN A 118 -6.53 -0.91 -11.22
C ASN A 118 -6.02 0.28 -10.40
N THR A 119 -6.52 1.48 -10.69
CA THR A 119 -6.21 2.71 -9.94
C THR A 119 -6.42 2.56 -8.42
N LEU A 120 -5.46 3.08 -7.65
CA LEU A 120 -5.38 3.08 -6.19
C LEU A 120 -5.38 4.50 -5.60
N THR A 121 -6.08 5.44 -6.24
CA THR A 121 -6.26 6.81 -5.72
C THR A 121 -7.01 6.80 -4.39
N THR A 122 -6.93 7.90 -3.63
CA THR A 122 -7.70 8.07 -2.40
C THR A 122 -9.18 7.73 -2.59
N ALA A 123 -9.81 8.20 -3.67
CA ALA A 123 -11.21 7.91 -3.97
C ALA A 123 -11.45 6.41 -4.23
N ALA A 124 -10.57 5.75 -5.00
CA ALA A 124 -10.68 4.33 -5.29
C ALA A 124 -10.46 3.46 -4.04
N LEU A 125 -9.50 3.83 -3.19
CA LEU A 125 -9.22 3.15 -1.93
C LEU A 125 -10.36 3.34 -0.93
N ASN A 126 -10.91 4.56 -0.81
CA ASN A 126 -12.05 4.82 0.06
C ASN A 126 -13.30 4.04 -0.38
N ALA A 127 -13.52 3.89 -1.70
CA ALA A 127 -14.59 3.03 -2.20
C ALA A 127 -14.40 1.55 -1.80
N VAL A 128 -13.16 1.05 -1.81
CA VAL A 128 -12.85 -0.31 -1.34
C VAL A 128 -13.04 -0.43 0.17
N ILE A 129 -12.59 0.55 0.95
CA ILE A 129 -12.74 0.58 2.41
C ILE A 129 -14.23 0.57 2.79
N GLN A 130 -15.02 1.45 2.19
CA GLN A 130 -16.46 1.56 2.47
C GLN A 130 -17.23 0.32 2.04
N ALA A 131 -16.86 -0.31 0.91
CA ALA A 131 -17.49 -1.55 0.48
C ALA A 131 -17.20 -2.76 1.40
N ASN A 132 -16.17 -2.67 2.23
CA ASN A 132 -15.73 -3.73 3.14
C ASN A 132 -15.89 -3.36 4.62
N THR A 133 -16.60 -2.27 4.93
CA THR A 133 -17.00 -1.88 6.29
C THR A 133 -18.50 -1.95 6.40
N ALA A 134 -19.01 -2.30 7.58
CA ALA A 134 -20.45 -2.34 7.81
C ALA A 134 -21.03 -0.91 7.92
N GLY A 135 -22.33 -0.76 7.67
CA GLY A 135 -23.03 0.52 7.91
C GLY A 135 -22.76 1.60 6.86
N ALA A 136 -23.29 2.80 7.11
CA ALA A 136 -23.01 3.99 6.31
C ALA A 136 -21.75 4.70 6.83
N ASP A 137 -20.78 3.93 7.31
CA ASP A 137 -19.65 4.45 8.05
C ASP A 137 -18.70 5.19 7.10
N LEU A 138 -18.30 6.39 7.51
CA LEU A 138 -17.38 7.23 6.74
C LEU A 138 -15.92 6.81 6.99
N ASN A 139 -15.65 5.50 6.87
CA ASN A 139 -14.30 4.94 6.91
C ASN A 139 -13.53 5.35 5.65
N GLY A 140 -12.30 5.83 5.81
CA GLY A 140 -11.45 6.12 4.65
C GLY A 140 -10.21 6.95 4.94
N ILE A 141 -9.31 6.92 3.99
CA ILE A 141 -8.09 7.73 3.92
C ILE A 141 -8.48 9.20 3.84
N GLY A 142 -7.90 10.01 4.74
CA GLY A 142 -8.15 11.44 4.82
C GLY A 142 -9.54 11.81 5.33
N LEU A 143 -10.28 10.85 5.88
CA LEU A 143 -11.55 11.07 6.56
C LEU A 143 -11.35 11.00 8.08
N ARG A 144 -12.00 11.90 8.81
CA ARG A 144 -12.04 11.90 10.30
C ARG A 144 -10.64 11.76 10.91
N SER A 145 -10.49 10.93 11.95
CA SER A 145 -9.20 10.67 12.62
C SER A 145 -8.27 9.72 11.86
N SER A 146 -8.54 9.38 10.58
CA SER A 146 -7.62 8.54 9.81
C SER A 146 -6.29 9.25 9.57
N THR A 147 -5.21 8.55 9.90
CA THR A 147 -3.82 8.96 9.61
C THR A 147 -3.23 8.24 8.39
N ALA A 148 -4.05 7.47 7.68
CA ALA A 148 -3.63 6.68 6.53
C ALA A 148 -3.19 7.55 5.35
N ARG A 149 -2.20 7.08 4.58
CA ARG A 149 -1.61 7.77 3.42
C ARG A 149 -1.50 6.79 2.25
N VAL A 150 -1.93 7.22 1.06
CA VAL A 150 -1.81 6.42 -0.19
C VAL A 150 -0.36 5.98 -0.41
N ALA A 151 0.60 6.88 -0.17
CA ALA A 151 2.03 6.63 -0.34
C ALA A 151 2.58 5.50 0.56
N ASP A 152 1.99 5.25 1.73
CA ASP A 152 2.38 4.17 2.63
C ASP A 152 1.75 2.84 2.21
N ILE A 153 0.48 2.87 1.80
CA ILE A 153 -0.19 1.69 1.21
C ILE A 153 0.60 1.23 -0.01
N LEU A 154 0.96 2.15 -0.91
CA LEU A 154 1.78 1.83 -2.08
C LEU A 154 3.15 1.28 -1.67
N ALA A 155 3.81 1.84 -0.65
CA ALA A 155 5.08 1.30 -0.15
C ALA A 155 4.94 -0.15 0.37
N ILE A 156 3.87 -0.46 1.09
CA ILE A 156 3.60 -1.84 1.55
C ILE A 156 3.35 -2.76 0.36
N LEU A 157 2.62 -2.27 -0.65
CA LEU A 157 2.34 -3.02 -1.88
C LEU A 157 3.59 -3.29 -2.72
N THR A 158 4.63 -2.45 -2.62
CA THR A 158 5.94 -2.69 -3.26
C THR A 158 6.87 -3.57 -2.43
N GLY A 159 6.48 -3.95 -1.21
CA GLY A 159 7.22 -4.87 -0.34
C GLY A 159 7.81 -4.24 0.92
N ALA A 160 7.51 -2.98 1.25
CA ALA A 160 7.87 -2.43 2.56
C ALA A 160 7.11 -3.17 3.68
N ILE A 161 7.79 -3.40 4.81
CA ILE A 161 7.21 -4.17 5.91
C ILE A 161 6.79 -3.21 7.03
N PHE A 162 5.49 -2.95 7.13
CA PHE A 162 4.88 -2.28 8.28
C PHE A 162 4.60 -3.31 9.37
N THR A 163 5.13 -3.13 10.58
CA THR A 163 4.97 -4.07 11.71
C THR A 163 4.30 -3.41 12.89
N LEU A 164 3.20 -4.00 13.36
CA LEU A 164 2.44 -3.53 14.51
C LEU A 164 2.67 -4.49 15.69
N PRO A 165 3.21 -4.02 16.84
CA PRO A 165 3.55 -4.90 17.95
C PRO A 165 2.30 -5.42 18.67
N ALA A 166 2.46 -6.57 19.34
CA ALA A 166 1.43 -7.10 20.22
C ALA A 166 1.10 -6.10 21.34
N GLY A 167 -0.17 -6.02 21.72
CA GLY A 167 -0.64 -5.09 22.74
C GLY A 167 -0.84 -3.65 22.25
N HIS A 168 -0.50 -3.33 21.01
CA HIS A 168 -0.79 -2.01 20.44
C HIS A 168 -2.30 -1.74 20.50
N GLN A 169 -2.68 -0.59 21.05
CA GLN A 169 -4.07 -0.20 21.21
C GLN A 169 -4.56 0.52 19.97
N VAL A 170 -5.62 0.01 19.34
CA VAL A 170 -6.26 0.63 18.18
C VAL A 170 -7.59 1.27 18.57
N GLN A 171 -8.17 0.89 19.70
CA GLN A 171 -9.38 1.50 20.25
C GLN A 171 -9.31 1.57 21.77
N ASP A 172 -9.70 2.69 22.35
CA ASP A 172 -9.70 2.92 23.78
C ASP A 172 -10.90 2.30 24.51
N THR A 173 -10.91 2.39 25.84
CA THR A 173 -12.00 1.85 26.68
C THR A 173 -13.33 2.55 26.48
N ASN A 174 -13.34 3.77 25.93
CA ASN A 174 -14.54 4.51 25.58
C ASN A 174 -15.08 4.08 24.21
N GLY A 175 -14.29 3.35 23.42
CA GLY A 175 -14.64 2.95 22.06
C GLY A 175 -14.06 3.87 20.99
N ILE A 176 -13.19 4.81 21.38
CA ILE A 176 -12.62 5.81 20.50
C ILE A 176 -11.38 5.26 19.80
N PHE A 177 -11.30 5.46 18.49
CA PHE A 177 -10.16 5.09 17.66
C PHE A 177 -8.87 5.74 18.17
N THR A 178 -7.81 4.95 18.30
CA THR A 178 -6.47 5.39 18.71
C THR A 178 -5.51 5.20 17.54
N PRO A 179 -5.46 6.15 16.58
CA PRO A 179 -4.57 6.03 15.42
C PRO A 179 -3.11 6.15 15.83
N ILE A 180 -2.23 5.50 15.07
CA ILE A 180 -0.81 5.87 15.06
C ILE A 180 -0.69 7.28 14.49
N SER A 181 0.03 8.14 15.21
CA SER A 181 0.31 9.50 14.78
C SER A 181 1.07 9.55 13.46
N VAL A 182 0.77 10.54 12.61
CA VAL A 182 1.41 10.71 11.29
C VAL A 182 2.92 10.93 11.40
N ILE A 183 3.41 11.46 12.54
CA ILE A 183 4.83 11.67 12.78
C ILE A 183 5.57 10.41 13.24
N ASP A 184 4.87 9.44 13.82
CA ASP A 184 5.46 8.23 14.41
C ASP A 184 5.29 7.00 13.51
N ILE A 185 4.38 7.06 12.53
CA ILE A 185 4.01 5.95 11.65
C ILE A 185 5.20 5.36 10.87
N ASP A 186 6.21 6.17 10.59
CA ASP A 186 7.39 5.73 9.85
C ASP A 186 8.30 4.81 10.70
N ASP A 187 8.24 4.90 12.04
CA ASP A 187 8.99 4.02 12.96
C ASP A 187 8.49 2.57 12.94
N TYR A 188 7.26 2.35 12.44
CA TYR A 188 6.67 1.03 12.30
C TYR A 188 7.06 0.34 10.98
N PHE A 189 7.72 1.06 10.07
CA PHE A 189 8.29 0.47 8.86
C PHE A 189 9.69 -0.06 9.12
N SER A 190 9.95 -1.28 8.65
CA SER A 190 11.30 -1.85 8.59
C SER A 190 11.79 -1.96 7.15
N GLY A 191 13.09 -1.70 6.97
CA GLY A 191 13.73 -1.57 5.67
C GLY A 191 13.54 -0.20 5.04
N GLU A 192 14.25 0.06 3.95
CA GLU A 192 13.88 1.15 3.05
C GLU A 192 12.47 0.85 2.51
N LYS A 193 11.65 1.89 2.28
CA LYS A 193 10.39 1.78 1.53
C LYS A 193 10.76 1.48 0.07
N ASN A 194 11.25 0.25 -0.12
CA ASN A 194 11.95 -0.25 -1.29
C ASN A 194 11.03 -0.10 -2.50
N ASN A 195 11.61 0.40 -3.60
CA ASN A 195 10.96 0.68 -4.89
C ASN A 195 10.32 2.06 -5.01
N ARG A 196 10.79 3.06 -4.26
CA ARG A 196 10.61 4.46 -4.63
C ARG A 196 11.62 4.80 -5.73
N VAL A 197 11.14 4.85 -6.96
CA VAL A 197 11.94 5.29 -8.11
C VAL A 197 11.48 6.70 -8.49
N LEU A 198 12.39 7.53 -8.98
CA LEU A 198 12.01 8.85 -9.51
C LEU A 198 11.29 8.66 -10.85
N ALA A 199 10.20 9.39 -11.07
CA ALA A 199 9.45 9.31 -12.32
C ALA A 199 10.28 9.65 -13.58
N SER A 200 11.32 10.48 -13.44
CA SER A 200 12.26 10.79 -14.53
C SER A 200 13.05 9.57 -14.99
N ASP A 201 13.35 8.67 -14.07
CA ASP A 201 14.25 7.54 -14.27
C ASP A 201 13.48 6.33 -14.84
N ILE A 202 12.16 6.30 -14.62
CA ILE A 202 11.30 5.21 -15.08
C ILE A 202 10.79 5.41 -16.51
N ALA A 203 10.68 6.64 -17.00
CA ALA A 203 10.00 6.92 -18.28
C ALA A 203 10.62 6.15 -19.45
N VAL A 204 11.95 6.12 -19.53
CA VAL A 204 12.66 5.37 -20.58
C VAL A 204 12.53 3.87 -20.35
N SER A 205 12.73 3.38 -19.12
CA SER A 205 12.66 1.95 -18.79
C SER A 205 11.27 1.35 -18.95
N ALA A 206 10.21 2.10 -18.65
CA ALA A 206 8.82 1.69 -18.80
C ALA A 206 8.39 1.71 -20.28
N ALA A 207 8.90 2.65 -21.08
CA ALA A 207 8.67 2.65 -22.52
C ALA A 207 9.52 1.61 -23.27
N LYS A 208 10.74 1.31 -22.78
CA LYS A 208 11.72 0.46 -23.44
C LYS A 208 12.55 -0.34 -22.42
N GLY A 209 12.69 -1.64 -22.63
CA GLY A 209 13.62 -2.48 -21.88
C GLY A 209 12.95 -3.62 -21.12
N ALA A 210 13.60 -4.11 -20.07
CA ALA A 210 13.07 -5.24 -19.29
C ALA A 210 11.75 -4.90 -18.60
N LEU A 211 11.62 -3.68 -18.09
CA LEU A 211 10.40 -3.21 -17.42
C LEU A 211 9.23 -3.08 -18.41
N SER A 212 9.46 -2.62 -19.64
CA SER A 212 8.41 -2.59 -20.68
C SER A 212 7.89 -3.99 -21.04
N VAL A 213 8.77 -5.00 -21.02
CA VAL A 213 8.35 -6.40 -21.20
C VAL A 213 7.51 -6.90 -20.02
N MET A 214 7.86 -6.53 -18.79
CA MET A 214 7.12 -6.89 -17.57
C MET A 214 5.74 -6.22 -17.47
N LEU A 215 5.61 -5.02 -18.03
CA LEU A 215 4.34 -4.29 -18.14
C LEU A 215 3.42 -4.84 -19.24
N SER A 216 3.95 -5.61 -20.19
CA SER A 216 3.17 -6.13 -21.32
C SER A 216 2.33 -7.33 -20.94
N ASP A 217 1.10 -7.40 -21.47
CA ASP A 217 0.22 -8.58 -21.36
C ASP A 217 0.81 -9.85 -21.99
N ASN A 218 1.84 -9.70 -22.83
CA ASN A 218 2.58 -10.81 -23.44
C ASN A 218 3.64 -11.41 -22.52
N PHE A 219 3.89 -10.83 -21.34
CA PHE A 219 4.84 -11.40 -20.38
C PHE A 219 4.40 -12.82 -19.99
N THR A 220 5.26 -13.80 -20.25
CA THR A 220 4.95 -15.20 -19.99
C THR A 220 5.84 -15.74 -18.87
N TYR A 221 5.21 -16.34 -17.86
CA TYR A 221 5.88 -17.09 -16.81
C TYR A 221 5.11 -18.39 -16.55
N LYS A 222 5.83 -19.52 -16.59
CA LYS A 222 5.30 -20.89 -16.45
C LYS A 222 4.06 -21.18 -17.33
N GLY A 223 4.02 -20.61 -18.54
CA GLY A 223 2.95 -20.82 -19.51
C GLY A 223 1.73 -19.92 -19.35
N THR A 224 1.70 -19.05 -18.33
CA THR A 224 0.65 -18.03 -18.18
C THR A 224 1.15 -16.70 -18.74
N ALA A 225 0.44 -16.17 -19.75
CA ALA A 225 0.68 -14.86 -20.33
C ALA A 225 -0.23 -13.82 -19.65
N ASN A 226 0.40 -12.84 -19.00
CA ASN A 226 -0.21 -11.62 -18.48
C ASN A 226 0.90 -10.71 -17.95
N ASN A 227 0.65 -9.41 -17.85
CA ASN A 227 1.56 -8.48 -17.20
C ASN A 227 1.94 -8.97 -15.79
N CYS A 228 3.18 -8.72 -15.36
CA CYS A 228 3.66 -9.12 -14.04
C CYS A 228 3.94 -7.94 -13.11
N VAL A 229 3.86 -6.72 -13.65
CA VAL A 229 4.16 -5.48 -12.94
C VAL A 229 3.12 -4.43 -13.28
N ALA A 230 2.80 -3.60 -12.30
CA ALA A 230 2.10 -2.33 -12.47
C ALA A 230 2.93 -1.21 -11.82
N ILE A 231 2.90 -0.03 -12.42
CA ILE A 231 3.56 1.16 -11.89
C ILE A 231 2.47 2.14 -11.44
N TYR A 232 2.59 2.66 -10.23
CA TYR A 232 1.70 3.67 -9.68
C TYR A 232 2.45 4.98 -9.42
N ASN A 233 1.82 6.10 -9.75
CA ASN A 233 2.23 7.40 -9.26
C ASN A 233 1.97 7.51 -7.74
N SER A 234 2.59 8.48 -7.08
CA SER A 234 2.40 8.70 -5.63
C SER A 234 0.96 9.01 -5.21
N ASP A 235 0.11 9.42 -6.15
CA ASP A 235 -1.32 9.66 -5.93
C ASP A 235 -2.19 8.41 -6.16
N GLY A 236 -1.59 7.28 -6.53
CA GLY A 236 -2.27 6.01 -6.80
C GLY A 236 -2.86 5.89 -8.21
N THR A 237 -2.65 6.87 -9.10
CA THR A 237 -2.94 6.68 -10.54
C THR A 237 -1.98 5.67 -11.15
N VAL A 238 -2.45 4.90 -12.13
CA VAL A 238 -1.59 3.98 -12.88
C VAL A 238 -0.71 4.85 -13.78
N TYR A 239 0.59 4.63 -13.71
CA TYR A 239 1.56 5.31 -14.56
C TYR A 239 1.46 4.75 -15.99
N ASP A 240 1.20 5.64 -16.95
CA ASP A 240 1.24 5.32 -18.36
C ASP A 240 2.54 5.88 -18.97
N PRO A 241 3.45 5.03 -19.46
CA PRO A 241 4.69 5.48 -20.08
C PRO A 241 4.49 6.23 -21.41
N ASN A 242 3.29 6.22 -21.99
CA ASN A 242 2.97 6.86 -23.27
C ASN A 242 2.03 8.07 -23.14
N ALA A 243 1.62 8.44 -21.94
CA ALA A 243 0.73 9.57 -21.68
C ALA A 243 1.42 10.94 -21.78
#